data_AF-A0A831V395-F1
#
_entry.id   AF-A0A831V395-F1
#
_cell.length_a   1.000
_cell.length_b   1.000
_cell.length_c   1.000
_cell.angle_alpha   90.00
_cell.angle_beta   90.00
_cell.angle_gamma   90.00
#
_symmetry.space_group_name_H-M   'P 1'
#
loop_
_entity.id
_entity.type
_entity.pdbx_description
1 polymer ?
#
loop_
_entity_poly.entity_id
_entity_poly.type
_entity_poly.pdbx_seq_one_letter_code
_entity_poly.pdbx_strand_id
1 'polypeptide(L)'
;MGTGPQTAERESRVGPIAGIIIVIAVLIIGGLYFWGAKLNEKTTEPNEVAEAPDTQAAALLEQSASDEISDIEKDLGTTNLENLDAELQTELEL
;
A
#
# COMPACT_ATOMS: atom_id res chain seq x y z
N MET A 1 -53.20 -56.64 -27.58
CA MET A 1 -52.71 -55.28 -27.23
C MET A 1 -51.52 -55.45 -26.30
N GLY A 2 -50.30 -55.30 -26.81
CA GLY A 2 -49.08 -55.41 -26.01
C GLY A 2 -48.56 -54.01 -25.66
N THR A 3 -48.51 -53.67 -24.38
CA THR A 3 -47.86 -52.45 -23.89
C THR A 3 -46.44 -52.81 -23.46
N GLY A 4 -45.44 -52.41 -24.25
CA GLY A 4 -44.03 -52.55 -23.89
C GLY A 4 -43.66 -51.64 -22.71
N PRO A 5 -42.63 -52.00 -21.92
CA PRO A 5 -42.18 -51.18 -20.80
C PRO A 5 -41.47 -49.93 -21.32
N GLN A 6 -41.96 -48.78 -20.87
CA GLN A 6 -41.36 -47.49 -21.16
C GLN A 6 -40.23 -47.27 -20.16
N THR A 7 -38.99 -47.54 -20.56
CA THR A 7 -37.81 -47.20 -19.78
C THR A 7 -37.60 -45.69 -19.86
N ALA A 8 -37.98 -44.97 -18.81
CA ALA A 8 -37.63 -43.58 -18.63
C ALA A 8 -36.12 -43.48 -18.38
N GLU A 9 -35.40 -42.97 -19.37
CA GLU A 9 -33.96 -42.74 -19.30
C GLU A 9 -33.71 -41.61 -18.28
N ARG A 10 -33.07 -41.93 -17.15
CA ARG A 10 -32.64 -40.92 -16.18
C ARG A 10 -31.42 -40.22 -16.76
N GLU A 11 -31.65 -39.07 -17.39
CA GLU A 11 -30.58 -38.19 -17.84
C GLU A 11 -29.69 -37.81 -16.64
N SER A 12 -28.45 -38.31 -16.65
CA SER A 12 -27.52 -38.13 -15.55
C SER A 12 -27.02 -36.68 -15.52
N ARG A 13 -27.47 -35.90 -14.53
CA ARG A 13 -27.09 -34.49 -14.29
C ARG A 13 -25.64 -34.30 -13.83
N VAL A 14 -24.75 -35.25 -14.14
CA VAL A 14 -23.37 -35.30 -13.66
C VAL A 14 -22.55 -34.15 -14.24
N GLY A 15 -22.78 -33.75 -15.49
CA GLY A 15 -22.06 -32.65 -16.15
C GLY A 15 -22.22 -31.29 -15.45
N PRO A 16 -23.47 -30.79 -15.28
CA PRO A 16 -23.70 -29.52 -14.58
C PRO A 16 -23.20 -29.52 -13.13
N ILE A 17 -23.34 -30.66 -12.43
CA ILE A 17 -22.87 -30.80 -11.03
C ILE A 17 -21.34 -30.76 -10.97
N ALA A 18 -20.65 -31.44 -11.88
CA ALA A 18 -19.19 -31.37 -11.95
C ALA A 18 -18.70 -29.95 -12.28
N GLY A 19 -19.40 -29.25 -13.18
CA GLY A 19 -19.09 -27.87 -13.52
C GLY A 19 -19.19 -26.91 -12.34
N ILE A 20 -20.27 -26.99 -11.55
CA ILE A 20 -20.43 -26.08 -10.41
C ILE A 20 -19.40 -26.34 -9.31
N ILE A 21 -18.98 -27.60 -9.11
CA ILE A 21 -17.93 -27.95 -8.16
C ILE A 21 -16.60 -27.28 -8.55
N ILE A 22 -16.25 -27.29 -9.84
CA ILE A 22 -15.02 -26.66 -10.34
C ILE A 22 -15.06 -25.14 -10.12
N VAL A 23 -16.19 -24.49 -10.42
CA VAL A 23 -16.36 -23.04 -10.20
C VAL A 23 -16.20 -22.70 -8.72
N ILE A 24 -16.82 -23.47 -7.82
CA ILE A 24 -16.68 -23.27 -6.37
C ILE A 24 -15.22 -23.43 -5.92
N ALA A 25 -14.51 -24.45 -6.41
CA ALA A 25 -13.10 -24.66 -6.08
C ALA A 25 -12.23 -23.47 -6.51
N VAL A 26 -12.45 -22.93 -7.71
CA VAL A 26 -11.73 -21.74 -8.20
C VAL A 26 -12.04 -20.50 -7.36
N LEU A 27 -13.31 -20.31 -6.95
CA LEU A 27 -13.69 -19.18 -6.10
C LEU A 27 -13.06 -19.26 -4.70
N ILE A 28 -12.98 -20.46 -4.12
CA ILE A 28 -12.31 -20.66 -2.82
C ILE A 28 -10.82 -20.36 -2.95
N ILE A 29 -10.15 -20.88 -3.98
CA ILE A 29 -8.72 -20.63 -4.21
C ILE A 29 -8.46 -19.14 -4.46
N GLY A 30 -9.25 -18.49 -5.32
CA GLY A 30 -9.12 -17.06 -5.60
C GLY A 30 -9.37 -16.19 -4.37
N GLY A 31 -10.39 -16.54 -3.57
CA GLY A 31 -10.70 -15.87 -2.31
C GLY A 31 -9.58 -16.02 -1.28
N LEU A 32 -9.05 -17.23 -1.10
CA LEU A 32 -7.93 -17.50 -0.19
C LEU A 32 -6.62 -16.85 -0.67
N TYR A 33 -6.38 -16.80 -1.98
CA TYR A 33 -5.21 -16.13 -2.57
C TYR A 33 -5.24 -14.62 -2.28
N PHE A 34 -6.37 -13.97 -2.56
CA PHE A 34 -6.54 -12.53 -2.31
C PHE A 34 -6.53 -12.20 -0.80
N TRP A 35 -7.17 -13.03 0.02
CA TRP A 35 -7.21 -12.82 1.47
C TRP A 35 -5.87 -13.09 2.14
N GLY A 36 -5.14 -14.12 1.70
CA GLY A 36 -3.78 -14.44 2.18
C GLY A 36 -2.77 -13.34 1.84
N ALA A 37 -2.81 -12.81 0.62
CA ALA A 37 -1.98 -11.67 0.22
C ALA A 37 -2.22 -10.44 1.12
N LYS A 38 -3.49 -10.11 1.39
CA LYS A 38 -3.86 -8.97 2.23
C LYS A 38 -3.51 -9.14 3.71
N LEU A 39 -3.47 -10.38 4.20
CA LEU A 39 -3.05 -10.66 5.58
C LEU A 39 -1.53 -10.52 5.74
N ASN A 40 -0.76 -10.84 4.71
CA ASN A 40 0.69 -10.71 4.70
C ASN A 40 1.16 -9.26 4.49
N GLU A 41 0.36 -8.41 3.81
CA GLU A 41 0.62 -6.97 3.71
C GLU A 41 0.52 -6.23 5.05
N LYS A 42 -0.22 -6.75 6.03
CA LYS A 42 -0.32 -6.14 7.38
C LYS A 42 0.88 -6.44 8.29
N THR A 43 1.81 -7.30 7.87
CA THR A 43 3.07 -7.54 8.61
C THR A 43 4.23 -6.71 8.05
N THR A 44 4.06 -6.16 6.85
CA THR A 44 4.81 -4.96 6.47
C THR A 44 4.11 -3.80 7.15
N GLU A 45 4.47 -3.55 8.40
CA GLU A 45 4.39 -2.20 8.96
C GLU A 45 4.83 -1.26 7.82
N PRO A 46 4.09 -0.18 7.52
CA PRO A 46 4.74 0.91 6.82
C PRO A 46 6.06 1.11 7.55
N ASN A 47 7.18 1.08 6.84
CA ASN A 47 8.32 1.83 7.33
C ASN A 47 7.76 3.27 7.44
N GLU A 48 7.15 3.60 8.57
CA GLU A 48 7.37 4.91 9.16
C GLU A 48 8.88 4.93 9.27
N VAL A 49 9.51 5.43 8.22
CA VAL A 49 10.71 6.22 8.37
C VAL A 49 10.27 7.23 9.42
N ALA A 50 10.55 6.93 10.69
CA ALA A 50 10.57 7.94 11.70
C ALA A 50 11.65 8.89 11.21
N GLU A 51 11.25 9.85 10.37
CA GLU A 51 12.09 10.97 10.02
C GLU A 51 12.52 11.53 11.36
N ALA A 52 13.82 11.38 11.63
CA ALA A 52 14.41 12.10 12.73
C ALA A 52 13.99 13.56 12.54
N PRO A 53 13.50 14.24 13.60
CA PRO A 53 13.00 15.59 13.46
C PRO A 53 14.06 16.44 12.75
N ASP A 54 13.69 17.06 11.64
CA ASP A 54 14.59 17.92 10.89
C ASP A 54 14.91 19.16 11.74
N THR A 55 16.02 19.07 12.46
CA THR A 55 16.52 20.13 13.34
C THR A 55 16.94 21.36 12.56
N GLN A 56 17.27 21.23 11.26
CA GLN A 56 17.63 22.37 10.42
C GLN A 56 16.37 23.14 10.03
N ALA A 57 15.31 22.48 9.57
CA ALA A 57 14.02 23.15 9.33
C ALA A 57 13.47 23.80 10.61
N ALA A 58 13.62 23.16 11.76
CA ALA A 58 13.21 23.75 13.05
C ALA A 58 14.00 25.03 13.38
N ALA A 59 15.30 25.06 13.10
CA ALA A 59 16.14 26.25 13.30
C ALA A 59 15.78 27.39 12.32
N LEU A 60 15.36 27.08 11.10
CA LEU A 60 14.90 28.07 10.12
C LEU A 60 13.59 28.76 10.54
N LEU A 61 12.80 28.13 11.41
CA LEU A 61 11.58 28.74 11.96
C LEU A 61 11.87 29.72 13.12
N GLU A 62 13.07 29.69 13.69
CA GLU A 62 13.50 30.55 14.79
C GLU A 62 14.17 31.83 14.27
N GLN A 63 13.44 32.57 13.41
CA GLN A 63 13.85 33.90 12.93
C GLN A 63 13.36 35.01 13.85
N SER A 64 14.08 36.12 13.88
CA SER A 64 13.65 37.31 14.60
C SER A 64 12.48 38.00 13.86
N ALA A 65 11.59 38.63 14.62
CA ALA A 65 10.49 39.44 14.08
C ALA A 65 10.87 40.92 13.89
N SER A 66 12.16 41.26 14.08
CA SER A 66 12.69 42.62 13.97
C SER A 66 12.94 43.00 12.52
N ASP A 67 12.61 44.25 12.18
CA ASP A 67 12.91 44.86 10.88
C ASP A 67 14.25 45.64 10.88
N GLU A 68 15.01 45.57 11.96
CA GLU A 68 16.32 46.22 12.06
C GLU A 68 17.36 45.47 11.22
N ILE A 69 18.20 46.23 10.49
CA ILE A 69 19.19 45.68 9.56
C ILE A 69 20.16 44.72 10.26
N SER A 70 20.59 45.04 11.49
CA SER A 70 21.50 44.20 12.25
C SER A 70 20.91 42.84 12.63
N ASP A 71 19.58 42.78 12.82
CA ASP A 71 18.89 41.55 13.18
C ASP A 71 18.71 40.67 11.94
N ILE A 72 18.42 41.27 10.78
CA ILE A 72 18.37 40.56 9.49
C ILE A 72 19.73 39.94 9.15
N GLU A 73 20.83 40.69 9.32
CA GLU A 73 22.18 40.17 9.06
C GLU A 73 22.52 39.00 9.99
N LYS A 74 22.09 39.08 11.25
CA LYS A 74 22.27 38.01 12.23
C LYS A 74 21.49 36.75 11.82
N ASP A 75 20.22 36.90 11.47
CA ASP A 75 19.37 35.78 11.06
C ASP A 75 19.92 35.08 9.81
N LEU A 76 20.34 35.86 8.81
CA LEU A 76 21.01 35.33 7.60
C LEU A 76 22.32 34.61 7.94
N GLY A 77 23.10 35.13 8.89
CA GLY A 77 24.33 34.50 9.36
C GLY A 77 24.11 33.16 10.11
N THR A 78 22.90 32.93 10.62
CA THR A 78 22.53 31.65 11.24
C THR A 78 21.93 30.63 10.28
N THR A 79 21.72 31.01 9.01
CA THR A 79 21.21 30.08 7.99
C THR A 79 22.31 29.08 7.63
N ASN A 80 22.11 27.80 7.99
CA ASN A 80 23.03 26.72 7.68
C ASN A 80 22.64 26.02 6.36
N LEU A 81 23.56 25.97 5.39
CA LEU A 81 23.39 25.31 4.08
C LEU A 81 24.42 24.19 3.84
N GLU A 82 25.19 23.81 4.85
CA GLU A 82 26.36 22.92 4.73
C GLU A 82 25.97 21.52 4.24
N ASN A 83 24.73 21.09 4.50
CA ASN A 83 24.23 19.76 4.15
C ASN A 83 23.17 19.77 3.02
N LEU A 84 22.87 20.94 2.43
CA LEU A 84 21.78 21.07 1.46
C LEU A 84 21.96 20.16 0.24
N ASP A 85 23.20 20.03 -0.26
CA ASP A 85 23.51 19.15 -1.40
C ASP A 85 23.23 17.67 -1.09
N ALA A 86 23.52 17.22 0.13
CA ALA A 86 23.31 15.84 0.56
C ALA A 86 21.82 15.54 0.81
N GLU A 87 21.10 16.53 1.34
CA GLU A 87 19.66 16.46 1.58
C GLU A 87 18.88 16.38 0.25
N LEU A 88 19.19 17.26 -0.71
CA LEU A 88 18.55 17.25 -2.03
C LEU A 88 18.82 15.97 -2.82
N GLN A 89 20.00 15.37 -2.67
CA GLN A 89 20.30 14.06 -3.28
C GLN A 89 19.47 12.94 -2.66
N THR A 90 19.28 12.98 -1.34
CA THR A 90 18.49 11.99 -0.61
C THR A 90 17.01 12.05 -1.00
N GLU A 91 16.45 13.25 -1.23
CA GLU A 91 15.06 13.44 -1.66
C GLU A 91 14.81 12.99 -3.12
N LEU A 92 15.80 13.13 -4.00
CA LEU A 92 15.69 12.74 -5.42
C LEU A 92 15.85 11.22 -5.67
N GLU A 93 16.34 10.46 -4.69
CA GLU A 93 16.51 9.00 -4.79
C GLU A 93 15.30 8.18 -4.31
N LEU A 94 14.20 8.83 -3.90
CA LEU A 94 12.91 8.21 -3.55
C LEU A 94 11.91 8.20 -4.72
#